data_AF-A0A382G752-F1
#
_entry.id   AF-A0A382G752-F1
#
_cell.length_a   1.000
_cell.length_b   1.000
_cell.length_c   1.000
_cell.angle_alpha   90.00
_cell.angle_beta   90.00
_cell.angle_gamma   90.00
#
_symmetry.space_group_name_H-M   'P 1'
#
loop_
_entity.id
_entity.type
_entity.pdbx_description
1 polymer ?
#
loop_
_entity_poly.entity_id
_entity_poly.type
_entity_poly.pdbx_seq_one_letter_code
_entity_poly.pdbx_strand_id
1 'polypeptide(L)'
;MNNKEYLERLFDSDKPLIIYRVRNGFDVYTDFSKKIKITKKNAKSFFEKTVNEKNIKNKFFDGYIGFLSYELQCQLINVKLPKQKSNGFQDNIFYKPETLIKIKKNVQIFSMLNKFKRYKNLILSNKKFFYEKKFKVNLTLQQYTKLFNNFSKKIREGKTYQIKICQKYRNKSNID
;
A
#
# COMPACT_ATOMS: atom_id res chain seq x y z
N MET A 1 21.82 11.97 -16.37
CA MET A 1 20.77 10.95 -16.16
C MET A 1 19.44 11.64 -16.33
N ASN A 2 18.66 11.25 -17.32
CA ASN A 2 17.30 11.77 -17.48
C ASN A 2 16.35 11.04 -16.50
N ASN A 3 15.13 11.55 -16.31
CA ASN A 3 14.18 10.95 -15.36
C ASN A 3 13.82 9.50 -15.74
N LYS A 4 13.73 9.18 -17.04
CA LYS A 4 13.39 7.85 -17.53
C LYS A 4 14.43 6.81 -17.11
N GLU A 5 15.70 7.09 -17.39
CA GLU A 5 16.84 6.24 -17.02
C GLU A 5 16.89 6.03 -15.50
N TYR A 6 16.57 7.06 -14.70
CA TYR A 6 16.53 6.93 -13.24
C TYR A 6 15.44 5.97 -12.77
N LEU A 7 14.24 6.05 -13.38
CA LEU A 7 13.12 5.17 -13.06
C LEU A 7 13.42 3.72 -13.42
N GLU A 8 14.02 3.47 -14.58
CA GLU A 8 14.41 2.12 -15.00
C GLU A 8 15.42 1.51 -14.00
N ARG A 9 16.42 2.28 -13.57
CA ARG A 9 17.38 1.77 -12.57
C ARG A 9 16.78 1.62 -11.18
N LEU A 10 15.78 2.44 -10.82
CA LEU A 10 15.04 2.26 -9.58
C LEU A 10 14.21 0.97 -9.62
N PHE A 11 13.57 0.67 -10.75
CA PHE A 11 12.88 -0.58 -10.99
C PHE A 11 13.84 -1.78 -10.94
N ASP A 12 15.02 -1.66 -11.53
CA ASP A 12 16.05 -2.71 -11.50
C ASP A 12 16.73 -2.89 -10.13
N SER A 13 16.53 -1.98 -9.18
CA SER A 13 17.22 -2.04 -7.90
C SER A 13 16.76 -3.17 -6.97
N ASP A 14 15.60 -3.79 -7.25
CA ASP A 14 14.93 -4.79 -6.39
C ASP A 14 14.74 -4.37 -4.94
N LYS A 15 14.89 -3.06 -4.66
CA LYS A 15 14.68 -2.53 -3.33
C LYS A 15 13.20 -2.57 -2.99
N PRO A 16 12.85 -2.77 -1.71
CA PRO A 16 11.50 -2.53 -1.27
C PRO A 16 11.17 -1.03 -1.46
N LEU A 17 10.10 -0.76 -2.21
CA LEU A 17 9.62 0.59 -2.50
C LEU A 17 8.18 0.74 -2.01
N ILE A 18 7.85 1.90 -1.46
CA ILE A 18 6.47 2.33 -1.28
C ILE A 18 6.28 3.64 -2.03
N ILE A 19 5.34 3.66 -2.97
CA ILE A 19 5.10 4.77 -3.89
C ILE A 19 3.79 5.45 -3.53
N TYR A 20 3.83 6.76 -3.24
CA TYR A 20 2.66 7.60 -3.04
C TYR A 20 2.51 8.60 -4.18
N ARG A 21 1.31 8.69 -4.74
CA ARG A 21 0.96 9.76 -5.67
C ARG A 21 0.79 11.06 -4.90
N VAL A 22 1.43 12.11 -5.38
CA VAL A 22 1.32 13.47 -4.85
C VAL A 22 0.92 14.44 -5.96
N ARG A 23 0.60 15.69 -5.61
CA ARG A 23 0.35 16.72 -6.62
C ARG A 23 1.59 16.86 -7.51
N ASN A 24 1.39 16.71 -8.83
CA ASN A 24 2.41 16.84 -9.86
C ASN A 24 3.56 15.83 -9.79
N GLY A 25 3.35 14.64 -9.21
CA GLY A 25 4.41 13.61 -9.19
C GLY A 25 4.16 12.45 -8.23
N PHE A 26 5.26 11.84 -7.81
CA PHE A 26 5.28 10.71 -6.88
C PHE A 26 6.37 10.89 -5.82
N ASP A 27 6.07 10.45 -4.61
CA ASP A 27 7.04 10.29 -3.52
C ASP A 27 7.30 8.79 -3.34
N VAL A 28 8.56 8.38 -3.48
CA VAL A 28 8.99 6.99 -3.34
C VAL A 28 9.84 6.85 -2.09
N TYR A 29 9.38 6.01 -1.19
CA TYR A 29 10.03 5.71 0.07
C TYR A 29 10.74 4.36 -0.04
N THR A 30 11.98 4.32 0.43
CA THR A 30 12.82 3.11 0.38
C THR A 30 13.86 3.13 1.51
N ASP A 31 14.73 2.12 1.52
CA ASP A 31 15.75 1.90 2.54
C ASP A 31 15.12 1.89 3.95
N PHE A 32 14.23 0.92 4.19
CA PHE A 32 13.46 0.88 5.44
C PHE A 32 14.28 0.34 6.61
N SER A 33 14.45 1.12 7.68
CA SER A 33 15.17 0.69 8.89
C SER A 33 14.35 -0.11 9.87
N LYS A 34 13.02 0.02 9.82
CA LYS A 34 12.10 -0.71 10.68
C LYS A 34 10.91 -1.21 9.87
N LYS A 35 10.47 -2.41 10.24
CA LYS A 35 9.23 -3.05 9.78
C LYS A 35 8.42 -3.42 11.03
N ILE A 36 7.20 -2.90 11.14
CA ILE A 36 6.33 -3.08 12.30
C ILE A 36 5.03 -3.72 11.84
N LYS A 37 4.68 -4.86 12.44
CA LYS A 37 3.40 -5.53 12.23
C LYS A 37 2.39 -5.07 13.28
N ILE A 38 1.27 -4.53 12.82
CA ILE A 38 0.17 -4.05 13.64
C ILE A 38 -0.88 -5.15 13.82
N THR A 39 -1.32 -5.29 15.05
CA THR A 39 -2.30 -6.25 15.53
C THR A 39 -3.28 -5.55 16.45
N LYS A 40 -4.41 -6.19 16.77
CA LYS A 40 -5.35 -5.66 17.76
C LYS A 40 -4.68 -5.32 19.10
N LYS A 41 -3.64 -6.06 19.51
CA LYS A 41 -2.96 -5.90 20.81
C LYS A 41 -2.08 -4.65 20.88
N ASN A 42 -1.39 -4.30 19.79
CA ASN A 42 -0.41 -3.21 19.77
C ASN A 42 -0.85 -1.99 18.95
N ALA A 43 -2.01 -2.01 18.29
CA ALA A 43 -2.47 -0.89 17.47
C ALA A 43 -2.53 0.42 18.26
N LYS A 44 -3.13 0.40 19.47
CA LYS A 44 -3.27 1.58 20.32
C LYS A 44 -1.91 2.21 20.65
N SER A 45 -1.00 1.42 21.22
CA SER A 45 0.32 1.89 21.60
C SER A 45 1.16 2.34 20.41
N PHE A 46 1.02 1.68 19.25
CA PHE A 46 1.67 2.13 18.02
C PHE A 46 1.20 3.54 17.61
N PHE A 47 -0.12 3.78 17.53
CA PHE A 47 -0.63 5.09 17.13
C PHE A 47 -0.31 6.19 18.14
N GLU A 48 -0.43 5.91 19.44
CA GLU A 48 -0.03 6.85 20.50
C GLU A 48 1.45 7.23 20.39
N LYS A 49 2.31 6.24 20.18
CA LYS A 49 3.75 6.46 19.97
C LYS A 49 4.01 7.34 18.74
N THR A 50 3.34 7.08 17.63
CA THR A 50 3.55 7.86 16.39
C THR A 50 3.09 9.31 16.49
N VAL A 51 2.14 9.63 17.38
CA VAL A 51 1.68 11.00 17.61
C VAL A 51 2.61 11.75 18.55
N ASN A 52 3.16 11.06 19.55
CA ASN A 52 3.89 11.69 20.66
C ASN A 52 5.41 11.75 20.44
N GLU A 53 5.98 10.84 19.65
CA GLU A 53 7.43 10.80 19.42
C GLU A 53 7.82 11.46 18.09
N LYS A 54 8.61 12.53 18.15
CA LYS A 54 9.23 13.16 16.97
C LYS A 54 10.67 12.67 16.78
N ASN A 55 11.01 12.28 15.56
CA ASN A 55 12.34 11.93 15.12
C ASN A 55 13.07 13.17 14.58
N ILE A 56 13.73 13.87 15.50
CA ILE A 56 14.54 15.06 15.20
C ILE A 56 15.65 14.77 14.16
N LYS A 57 16.10 13.51 14.04
CA LYS A 57 17.17 13.13 13.11
C LYS A 57 16.72 13.12 11.65
N ASN A 58 15.46 12.79 11.35
CA ASN A 58 14.97 12.75 9.97
C ASN A 58 14.32 14.08 9.60
N LYS A 59 15.04 14.91 8.83
CA LYS A 59 14.55 16.24 8.41
C LYS A 59 13.53 16.20 7.27
N PHE A 60 13.36 15.07 6.58
CA PHE A 60 12.46 14.98 5.42
C PHE A 60 11.20 14.14 5.69
N PHE A 61 11.23 13.20 6.63
CA PHE A 61 10.08 12.37 6.98
C PHE A 61 10.18 11.77 8.39
N ASP A 62 9.24 12.14 9.27
CA ASP A 62 9.21 11.70 10.66
C ASP A 62 8.23 10.52 10.91
N GLY A 63 7.49 10.09 9.89
CA GLY A 63 6.42 9.13 10.05
C GLY A 63 6.82 7.66 9.93
N TYR A 64 5.77 6.84 9.86
CA TYR A 64 5.81 5.50 9.29
C TYR A 64 4.89 5.44 8.07
N ILE A 65 5.17 4.51 7.17
CA ILE A 65 4.43 4.34 5.92
C ILE A 65 4.04 2.89 5.77
N GLY A 66 2.78 2.63 5.46
CA GLY A 66 2.28 1.28 5.53
C GLY A 66 0.85 1.12 5.08
N PHE A 67 0.32 -0.04 5.43
CA PHE A 67 -1.02 -0.47 5.07
C PHE A 67 -1.74 -1.02 6.31
N LEU A 68 -3.02 -0.64 6.45
CA LEU A 68 -3.95 -1.21 7.40
C LEU A 68 -5.00 -2.00 6.63
N SER A 69 -5.18 -3.27 7.00
CA SER A 69 -6.20 -4.13 6.40
C SER A 69 -7.58 -3.81 6.93
N TYR A 70 -8.60 -4.09 6.12
CA TYR A 70 -10.00 -4.03 6.54
C TYR A 70 -10.26 -4.99 7.73
N GLU A 71 -9.57 -6.12 7.74
CA GLU A 71 -9.67 -7.12 8.78
C GLU A 71 -9.23 -6.61 10.15
N LEU A 72 -8.15 -5.82 10.21
CA LEU A 72 -7.74 -5.17 11.45
C LEU A 72 -8.78 -4.16 11.94
N GLN A 73 -9.37 -3.37 11.03
CA GLN A 73 -10.44 -2.45 11.39
C GLN A 73 -11.60 -3.19 12.05
N CYS A 74 -12.11 -4.26 11.44
CA CYS A 74 -13.18 -5.09 12.00
C CYS A 74 -12.82 -5.67 13.37
N GLN A 75 -11.59 -6.17 13.54
CA GLN A 75 -11.12 -6.70 14.82
C GLN A 75 -11.09 -5.66 15.94
N LEU A 76 -10.72 -4.41 15.62
CA LEU A 76 -10.67 -3.30 16.57
C LEU A 76 -12.07 -2.89 17.06
N ILE A 77 -13.08 -2.91 16.19
CA ILE A 77 -14.48 -2.62 16.53
C ILE A 77 -15.30 -3.85 16.93
N ASN A 78 -14.63 -4.98 17.23
CA ASN A 78 -15.26 -6.25 17.63
C ASN A 78 -16.27 -6.84 16.63
N VAL A 79 -16.13 -6.52 15.33
CA VAL A 79 -16.94 -7.13 14.26
C VAL A 79 -16.29 -8.46 13.83
N LYS A 80 -17.05 -9.56 13.94
CA LYS A 80 -16.61 -10.88 13.50
C LYS A 80 -16.72 -11.00 11.99
N LEU A 81 -15.62 -11.36 11.34
CA LEU A 81 -15.58 -11.63 9.90
C LEU A 81 -15.88 -13.11 9.62
N PRO A 82 -16.65 -13.42 8.55
CA PRO A 82 -16.84 -14.79 8.13
C PRO A 82 -15.51 -15.37 7.62
N LYS A 83 -15.33 -16.69 7.75
CA LYS A 83 -14.16 -17.39 7.18
C LYS A 83 -14.16 -17.22 5.66
N GLN A 84 -13.06 -16.72 5.10
CA GLN A 84 -12.88 -16.54 3.66
C GLN A 84 -11.53 -17.09 3.23
N LYS A 85 -11.42 -17.55 1.98
CA LYS A 85 -10.12 -17.93 1.39
C LYS A 85 -9.25 -16.69 1.27
N SER A 86 -8.08 -16.71 1.92
CA SER A 86 -7.07 -15.65 1.76
C SER A 86 -6.41 -15.77 0.40
N ASN A 87 -6.12 -14.63 -0.24
CA ASN A 87 -5.31 -14.57 -1.46
C ASN A 87 -3.81 -14.46 -1.15
N GLY A 88 -3.38 -14.73 0.10
CA GLY A 88 -2.00 -14.52 0.56
C GLY A 88 -1.67 -13.06 0.87
N PHE A 89 -2.60 -12.13 0.59
CA PHE A 89 -2.46 -10.73 0.97
C PHE A 89 -2.86 -10.58 2.44
N GLN A 90 -1.89 -10.49 3.36
CA GLN A 90 -2.08 -9.82 4.64
C GLN A 90 -0.78 -9.67 5.43
N ASP A 91 -0.50 -8.43 5.80
CA ASP A 91 -0.13 -8.05 7.15
C ASP A 91 -0.37 -6.54 7.28
N ASN A 92 -0.81 -6.08 8.46
CA ASN A 92 -0.87 -4.64 8.74
C ASN A 92 0.57 -4.20 8.99
N ILE A 93 1.26 -3.70 7.98
CA ILE A 93 2.69 -3.41 8.10
C ILE A 93 2.93 -1.93 7.91
N PHE A 94 3.74 -1.38 8.80
CA PHE A 94 4.29 -0.05 8.72
C PHE A 94 5.82 -0.11 8.67
N TYR A 95 6.40 0.73 7.84
CA TYR A 95 7.83 0.84 7.63
C TYR A 95 8.32 2.23 8.00
N LYS A 96 9.55 2.31 8.50
CA LYS A 96 10.24 3.59 8.71
C LYS A 96 11.27 3.80 7.59
N PRO A 97 11.03 4.70 6.63
CA PRO A 97 11.95 4.92 5.52
C PRO A 97 13.15 5.76 5.93
N GLU A 98 14.31 5.45 5.37
CA GLU A 98 15.54 6.25 5.50
C GLU A 98 15.88 7.03 4.24
N THR A 99 15.18 6.76 3.13
CA THR A 99 15.31 7.51 1.88
C THR A 99 13.94 7.87 1.31
N LEU A 100 13.80 9.13 0.87
CA LEU A 100 12.69 9.65 0.10
C LEU A 100 13.19 10.18 -1.25
N ILE A 101 12.63 9.64 -2.33
CA ILE A 101 12.86 10.09 -3.70
C ILE A 101 11.59 10.80 -4.18
N LYS A 102 11.68 12.10 -4.46
CA LYS A 102 10.58 12.88 -5.03
C LYS A 102 10.75 12.94 -6.54
N ILE A 103 9.78 12.39 -7.27
CA ILE A 103 9.75 12.32 -8.73
C ILE A 103 8.72 13.33 -9.22
N LYS A 104 9.19 14.48 -9.69
CA LYS A 104 8.38 15.58 -10.27
C LYS A 104 8.95 15.96 -11.63
N LYS A 105 9.01 17.25 -11.96
CA LYS A 105 9.79 17.74 -13.12
C LYS A 105 11.24 17.26 -13.07
N ASN A 106 11.84 17.32 -11.88
CA ASN A 106 13.17 16.78 -11.59
C ASN A 106 13.08 15.75 -10.46
N VAL A 107 14.02 14.81 -10.42
CA VAL A 107 14.17 13.86 -9.30
C VAL A 107 15.00 14.49 -8.19
N GLN A 108 14.46 14.50 -6.98
CA GLN A 108 15.15 14.92 -5.76
C GLN A 108 15.27 13.75 -4.80
N ILE A 109 16.42 13.59 -4.14
CA ILE A 109 16.67 12.47 -3.23
C ILE A 109 17.08 13.03 -1.87
N PHE A 110 16.38 12.59 -0.83
CA PHE A 110 16.67 12.88 0.56
C PHE A 110 16.95 11.55 1.25
N SER A 111 18.09 11.43 1.93
CA SER A 111 18.45 10.20 2.61
C SER A 111 19.17 10.51 3.91
N MET A 112 18.92 9.70 4.94
CA MET A 112 19.71 9.68 6.17
C MET A 112 20.99 8.86 6.03
N LEU A 113 21.15 8.10 4.95
CA LEU A 113 22.30 7.24 4.73
C LEU A 113 23.51 8.05 4.25
N ASN A 114 24.60 8.01 5.02
CA ASN A 114 25.86 8.72 4.73
C ASN A 114 26.48 8.32 3.36
N LYS A 115 26.18 7.12 2.86
CA LYS A 115 26.67 6.59 1.57
C LYS A 115 25.50 6.15 0.68
N PHE A 116 24.56 7.05 0.40
CA PHE A 116 23.54 6.76 -0.59
C PHE A 116 24.22 6.52 -1.96
N LYS A 117 24.35 5.24 -2.36
CA LYS A 117 24.83 4.87 -3.68
C LYS A 117 23.78 5.31 -4.69
N ARG A 118 24.04 6.42 -5.38
CA ARG A 118 23.22 6.82 -6.53
C ARG A 118 23.18 5.65 -7.52
N TYR A 119 22.02 5.38 -8.09
CA TYR A 119 21.80 4.29 -9.05
C TYR A 119 22.61 4.39 -10.36
N LYS A 120 23.57 5.32 -10.48
CA LYS A 120 24.39 5.58 -11.67
C LYS A 120 25.16 4.36 -12.19
N ASN A 121 25.44 3.38 -11.33
CA ASN A 121 26.25 2.20 -11.69
C ASN A 121 25.42 0.90 -11.83
N LEU A 122 24.09 0.95 -11.68
CA LEU A 122 23.26 -0.25 -11.88
C LEU A 122 23.12 -0.54 -13.37
N ILE A 123 23.52 -1.72 -13.82
CA ILE A 123 23.31 -2.18 -15.19
C ILE A 123 21.79 -2.30 -15.41
N LEU A 124 21.28 -1.65 -16.45
CA LEU A 124 19.87 -1.74 -16.83
C LEU A 124 19.56 -3.17 -17.23
N SER A 125 18.54 -3.75 -16.61
CA SER A 125 18.13 -5.12 -16.86
C SER A 125 17.05 -5.21 -17.95
N ASN A 126 16.94 -6.36 -18.59
CA ASN A 126 15.86 -6.65 -19.54
C ASN A 126 14.65 -7.31 -18.84
N LYS A 127 14.32 -6.91 -17.60
CA LYS A 127 13.18 -7.45 -16.85
C LYS A 127 11.90 -7.36 -17.69
N LYS A 128 11.28 -8.52 -17.95
CA LYS A 128 10.03 -8.63 -18.71
C LYS A 128 8.88 -8.77 -17.73
N PHE A 129 8.00 -7.79 -17.69
CA PHE A 129 6.73 -7.90 -16.96
C PHE A 129 5.62 -8.33 -17.92
N PHE A 130 4.69 -9.14 -17.43
CA PHE A 130 3.50 -9.55 -18.17
C PHE A 130 2.24 -9.04 -17.46
N TYR A 131 1.50 -8.18 -18.15
CA TYR A 131 0.22 -7.67 -17.69
C TYR A 131 -0.93 -8.27 -18.50
N GLU A 132 -1.75 -9.08 -17.84
CA GLU A 132 -2.99 -9.60 -18.41
C GLU A 132 -4.12 -8.59 -18.25
N LYS A 133 -4.67 -8.14 -19.38
CA LYS A 133 -5.81 -7.20 -19.40
C LYS A 133 -7.10 -7.88 -18.97
N LYS A 134 -7.25 -9.18 -19.24
CA LYS A 134 -8.46 -9.93 -18.88
C LYS A 134 -8.50 -10.20 -17.39
N PHE A 135 -9.63 -9.89 -16.77
CA PHE A 135 -9.87 -10.17 -15.37
C PHE A 135 -11.14 -11.00 -15.18
N LYS A 136 -11.19 -11.70 -14.05
CA LYS A 136 -12.36 -12.41 -13.56
C LYS A 136 -12.94 -11.64 -12.37
N VAL A 137 -14.26 -11.64 -12.27
CA VAL A 137 -15.00 -11.16 -11.10
C VAL A 137 -15.39 -12.33 -10.21
N ASN A 138 -15.51 -12.08 -8.91
CA ASN A 138 -15.94 -13.10 -7.95
C ASN A 138 -17.46 -13.33 -7.94
N LEU A 139 -18.25 -12.36 -8.41
CA LEU A 139 -19.71 -12.44 -8.51
C LEU A 139 -20.14 -12.14 -9.95
N THR A 140 -21.09 -12.92 -10.45
CA THR A 140 -21.81 -12.60 -11.70
C THR A 140 -22.77 -11.42 -11.48
N LEU A 141 -23.23 -10.79 -12.55
CA LEU A 141 -24.22 -9.71 -12.47
C LEU A 141 -25.47 -10.15 -11.70
N GLN A 142 -26.01 -11.34 -12.02
CA GLN A 142 -27.20 -11.86 -11.34
C GLN A 142 -26.98 -12.06 -9.83
N GLN A 143 -25.82 -12.61 -9.44
CA GLN A 143 -25.46 -12.78 -8.03
C GLN A 143 -25.32 -11.42 -7.31
N TYR A 144 -24.69 -10.44 -7.97
CA TYR A 144 -24.53 -9.09 -7.42
C TYR A 144 -25.88 -8.38 -7.28
N THR A 145 -26.77 -8.47 -8.28
CA THR A 145 -28.13 -7.92 -8.23
C THR A 145 -28.94 -8.52 -7.08
N LYS A 146 -28.85 -9.84 -6.86
CA LYS A 146 -29.52 -10.48 -5.72
C LYS A 146 -29.00 -9.95 -4.38
N LEU A 147 -27.67 -9.78 -4.24
CA LEU A 147 -27.06 -9.21 -3.05
C LEU A 147 -27.49 -7.76 -2.82
N PHE A 148 -27.50 -6.95 -3.87
CA PHE A 148 -27.93 -5.56 -3.85
C PHE A 148 -29.39 -5.43 -3.40
N ASN A 149 -30.31 -6.19 -4.01
CA ASN A 149 -31.74 -6.15 -3.66
C ASN A 149 -31.99 -6.55 -2.20
N ASN A 150 -31.25 -7.53 -1.68
CA ASN A 150 -31.31 -7.91 -0.27
C ASN A 150 -30.92 -6.74 0.66
N PHE A 151 -29.82 -6.04 0.36
CA PHE A 151 -29.41 -4.89 1.16
C PHE A 151 -30.35 -3.69 1.00
N SER A 152 -30.89 -3.44 -0.21
CA SER A 152 -31.91 -2.42 -0.45
C SER A 152 -33.17 -2.66 0.39
N LYS A 153 -33.61 -3.93 0.49
CA LYS A 153 -34.71 -4.30 1.39
C LYS A 153 -34.38 -3.99 2.85
N LYS A 154 -33.19 -4.38 3.33
CA LYS A 154 -32.75 -4.09 4.71
C LYS A 154 -32.67 -2.60 5.04
N ILE A 155 -32.31 -1.76 4.06
CA ILE A 155 -32.32 -0.29 4.23
C ILE A 155 -33.75 0.22 4.40
N ARG A 156 -34.69 -0.23 3.56
CA ARG A 156 -36.12 0.13 3.67
C ARG A 156 -36.75 -0.35 4.98
N GLU A 157 -36.26 -1.46 5.53
CA GLU A 157 -36.63 -1.96 6.87
C GLU A 157 -36.01 -1.16 8.03
N GLY A 158 -35.20 -0.12 7.75
CA GLY A 158 -34.58 0.71 8.79
C GLY A 158 -33.36 0.08 9.48
N LYS A 159 -32.79 -1.02 8.95
CA LYS A 159 -31.65 -1.70 9.60
C LYS A 159 -30.32 -0.95 9.45
N THR A 160 -30.19 -0.14 8.42
CA THR A 160 -29.07 0.79 8.21
C THR A 160 -29.47 1.83 7.18
N TYR A 161 -28.83 3.00 7.21
CA TYR A 161 -29.10 4.07 6.24
C TYR A 161 -28.29 3.89 4.95
N GLN A 162 -27.08 3.34 5.04
CA GLN A 162 -26.19 3.22 3.89
C GLN A 162 -25.24 2.02 4.04
N ILE A 163 -24.94 1.37 2.92
CA ILE A 163 -23.92 0.32 2.84
C ILE A 163 -23.14 0.43 1.53
N LYS A 164 -21.82 0.19 1.59
CA LYS A 164 -20.97 0.04 0.40
C LYS A 164 -20.74 -1.45 0.15
N ILE A 165 -21.18 -1.92 -1.01
CA ILE A 165 -20.98 -3.29 -1.47
C ILE A 165 -19.79 -3.29 -2.44
N CYS A 166 -18.83 -4.18 -2.22
CA CYS A 166 -17.62 -4.28 -3.02
C CYS A 166 -17.51 -5.67 -3.65
N GLN A 167 -16.91 -5.73 -4.84
CA GLN A 167 -16.57 -6.98 -5.53
C GLN A 167 -15.08 -7.07 -5.82
N LYS A 168 -14.57 -8.29 -5.92
CA LYS A 168 -13.15 -8.57 -6.13
C LYS A 168 -12.91 -8.90 -7.60
N TYR A 169 -11.91 -8.24 -8.17
CA TYR A 169 -11.39 -8.50 -9.51
C TYR A 169 -10.06 -9.23 -9.39
N ARG A 170 -9.80 -10.19 -10.29
CA ARG A 170 -8.55 -10.95 -10.31
C ARG A 170 -8.11 -11.20 -11.75
N ASN A 171 -6.87 -10.88 -12.06
CA ASN A 171 -6.20 -11.31 -13.29
C ASN A 171 -5.03 -12.24 -12.95
N LYS A 172 -4.42 -12.83 -13.99
CA LYS A 172 -3.18 -13.60 -13.89
C LYS A 172 -2.07 -12.79 -14.55
N SER A 173 -1.44 -11.90 -13.79
CA SER A 173 -0.27 -11.14 -14.27
C SER A 173 0.99 -11.64 -13.57
N ASN A 174 2.13 -11.54 -14.24
CA ASN A 174 3.44 -11.69 -13.60
C ASN A 174 4.08 -10.31 -13.54
N ILE A 175 4.18 -9.77 -12.34
CA ILE A 175 4.76 -8.47 -12.06
C ILE A 175 5.92 -8.78 -11.13
N ASP A 176 7.13 -8.72 -11.69
CA ASP A 176 8.39 -8.77 -10.92
C ASP A 176 8.63 -7.41 -10.24
#